data_AF-A0A0H2Y2N3-F1
#
_entry.id   AF-A0A0H2Y2N3-F1
#
_cell.length_a   1.000
_cell.length_b   1.000
_cell.length_c   1.000
_cell.angle_alpha   90.00
_cell.angle_beta   90.00
_cell.angle_gamma   90.00
#
_symmetry.space_group_name_H-M   'P 1'
#
loop_
_entity.id
_entity.type
_entity.pdbx_description
1 polymer ?
#
loop_
_entity_poly.entity_id
_entity_poly.type
_entity_poly.pdbx_seq_one_letter_code
_entity_poly.pdbx_strand_id
1 'polypeptide(L)'
;MSSFVIHLLTVGCLYATMALGLNLQAGYAGLVNFGFIAFSGLGAYAAGIASQLGWPLPSALALALAAAGALAIVVARLGRQLSADYWGIATLAIAEILRTIALNESWLTGGAQGIGGIAPLFPGLRAPWADLAFLAVTAGCLALTYATYRRLTASRFGRALKVMREEPALAVCFGYDPLALKTRASIAGALPAALAGALAAWYIGYVGPDAMIASETFALWTVVMVGGLGSHVGVLVGTLIVQAVYALAPFLKDWLGVGSDLTGAVRLGLVGLMLLACVLWRPHGLVPERLEVRP
;
A
#
# COMPACT_ATOMS: atom_id res chain seq x y z
N MET A 1 15.50 -7.14 22.03
CA MET A 1 14.75 -5.86 22.08
C MET A 1 15.09 -4.93 20.91
N SER A 2 16.36 -4.62 20.63
CA SER A 2 16.74 -3.75 19.49
C SER A 2 16.28 -4.28 18.12
N SER A 3 16.49 -5.56 17.80
CA SER A 3 16.07 -6.17 16.52
C SER A 3 14.54 -6.12 16.33
N PHE A 4 13.76 -6.31 17.38
CA PHE A 4 12.29 -6.20 17.32
C PHE A 4 11.84 -4.78 16.96
N VAL A 5 12.45 -3.76 17.55
CA VAL A 5 12.14 -2.36 17.25
C VAL A 5 12.52 -2.01 15.80
N ILE A 6 13.68 -2.48 15.33
CA ILE A 6 14.10 -2.27 13.93
C ILE A 6 13.11 -2.93 12.96
N HIS A 7 12.67 -4.16 13.25
CA HIS A 7 11.65 -4.84 12.47
C HIS A 7 10.33 -4.06 12.43
N LEU A 8 9.83 -3.65 13.59
CA LEU A 8 8.58 -2.88 13.71
C LEU A 8 8.65 -1.57 12.90
N LEU A 9 9.76 -0.83 13.02
CA LEU A 9 9.96 0.40 12.27
C LEU A 9 10.06 0.15 10.76
N THR A 10 10.75 -0.91 10.35
CA THR A 10 10.91 -1.28 8.93
C THR A 10 9.55 -1.60 8.31
N VAL A 11 8.78 -2.49 8.95
CA VAL A 11 7.43 -2.85 8.49
C VAL A 11 6.52 -1.62 8.53
N GLY A 12 6.63 -0.77 9.56
CA GLY A 12 5.93 0.51 9.62
C GLY A 12 6.24 1.42 8.44
N CYS A 13 7.51 1.54 8.02
CA CYS A 13 7.90 2.34 6.86
C CYS A 13 7.32 1.79 5.55
N LEU A 14 7.28 0.46 5.39
CA LEU A 14 6.69 -0.19 4.21
C LEU A 14 5.18 0.08 4.13
N TYR A 15 4.44 -0.18 5.21
CA TYR A 15 3.00 0.09 5.27
C TYR A 15 2.68 1.57 5.12
N ALA A 16 3.48 2.48 5.70
CA ALA A 16 3.30 3.92 5.52
C ALA A 16 3.48 4.33 4.05
N THR A 17 4.46 3.76 3.36
CA THR A 17 4.71 4.03 1.94
C THR A 17 3.54 3.58 1.07
N MET A 18 3.00 2.38 1.34
CA MET A 18 1.80 1.86 0.68
C MET A 18 0.57 2.72 0.99
N ALA A 19 0.36 3.06 2.26
CA ALA A 19 -0.78 3.84 2.71
C ALA A 19 -0.76 5.27 2.16
N LEU A 20 0.40 5.89 1.96
CA LEU A 20 0.50 7.17 1.25
C LEU A 20 0.00 7.03 -0.19
N GLY A 21 0.38 5.95 -0.88
CA GLY A 21 -0.12 5.61 -2.22
C GLY A 21 -1.63 5.47 -2.27
N LEU A 22 -2.20 4.74 -1.31
CA LEU A 22 -3.65 4.58 -1.19
C LEU A 22 -4.33 5.92 -0.86
N ASN A 23 -3.75 6.73 0.02
CA ASN A 23 -4.27 8.05 0.37
C ASN A 23 -4.29 9.01 -0.83
N LEU A 24 -3.34 8.88 -1.77
CA LEU A 24 -3.39 9.66 -3.00
C LEU A 24 -4.59 9.25 -3.88
N GLN A 25 -4.85 7.94 -4.02
CA GLN A 25 -5.98 7.44 -4.82
C GLN A 25 -7.32 7.73 -4.14
N ALA A 26 -7.50 7.26 -2.91
CA ALA A 26 -8.75 7.39 -2.16
C ALA A 26 -8.94 8.80 -1.62
N GLY A 27 -7.96 9.29 -0.87
CA GLY A 27 -8.03 10.58 -0.19
C GLY A 27 -8.11 11.74 -1.17
N TYR A 28 -7.16 11.89 -2.10
CA TYR A 28 -7.12 13.06 -2.99
C TYR A 28 -7.96 12.92 -4.25
N ALA A 29 -7.96 11.75 -4.90
CA ALA A 29 -8.65 11.55 -6.17
C ALA A 29 -10.08 10.99 -6.03
N GLY A 30 -10.50 10.56 -4.83
CA GLY A 30 -11.82 9.97 -4.60
C GLY A 30 -11.99 8.56 -5.17
N LEU A 31 -10.88 7.86 -5.47
CA LEU A 31 -10.89 6.53 -6.06
C LEU A 31 -10.83 5.48 -4.96
N VAL A 32 -11.98 4.90 -4.63
CA VAL A 32 -12.09 3.83 -3.64
C VAL A 32 -11.49 2.54 -4.21
N ASN A 33 -10.24 2.23 -3.84
CA ASN A 33 -9.55 1.05 -4.34
C ASN A 33 -9.48 -0.06 -3.28
N PHE A 34 -10.28 -1.10 -3.42
CA PHE A 34 -10.26 -2.28 -2.54
C PHE A 34 -9.27 -3.35 -3.00
N GLY A 35 -8.75 -3.23 -4.22
CA GLY A 35 -7.71 -4.10 -4.78
C GLY A 35 -6.29 -3.56 -4.66
N PHE A 36 -6.06 -2.55 -3.82
CA PHE A 36 -4.78 -1.81 -3.81
C PHE A 36 -3.57 -2.70 -3.51
N ILE A 37 -3.73 -3.76 -2.70
CA ILE A 37 -2.64 -4.69 -2.39
C ILE A 37 -2.05 -5.37 -3.63
N ALA A 38 -2.82 -5.51 -4.71
CA ALA A 38 -2.35 -6.13 -5.94
C ALA A 38 -1.12 -5.41 -6.52
N PHE A 39 -1.02 -4.09 -6.39
CA PHE A 39 0.16 -3.34 -6.83
C PHE A 39 1.40 -3.68 -6.01
N SER A 40 1.24 -3.85 -4.69
CA SER A 40 2.31 -4.28 -3.79
C SER A 40 2.74 -5.71 -4.11
N GLY A 41 1.78 -6.63 -4.24
CA GLY A 41 2.07 -8.01 -4.62
C GLY A 41 2.79 -8.13 -5.96
N LEU A 42 2.37 -7.36 -6.97
CA LEU A 42 3.03 -7.33 -8.26
C LEU A 42 4.49 -6.85 -8.16
N GLY A 43 4.76 -5.85 -7.31
CA GLY A 43 6.11 -5.42 -7.00
C GLY A 43 6.94 -6.47 -6.27
N ALA A 44 6.33 -7.17 -5.31
CA ALA A 44 6.96 -8.27 -4.57
C ALA A 44 7.33 -9.45 -5.50
N TYR A 45 6.40 -9.86 -6.37
CA TYR A 45 6.65 -10.90 -7.37
C TYR A 45 7.68 -10.48 -8.41
N ALA A 46 7.66 -9.22 -8.88
CA ALA A 46 8.69 -8.73 -9.78
C ALA A 46 10.08 -8.79 -9.15
N ALA A 47 10.22 -8.47 -7.86
CA ALA A 47 11.48 -8.62 -7.12
C ALA A 47 11.90 -10.09 -6.99
N GLY A 48 10.98 -10.99 -6.64
CA GLY A 48 11.25 -12.43 -6.54
C GLY A 48 11.66 -13.06 -7.87
N ILE A 49 10.94 -12.76 -8.96
CA ILE A 49 11.23 -13.26 -10.31
C ILE A 49 12.60 -12.73 -10.77
N ALA A 50 12.85 -11.43 -10.62
CA ALA A 50 14.14 -10.85 -10.97
C ALA A 50 15.30 -11.46 -10.17
N SER A 51 15.08 -11.78 -8.88
CA SER A 51 16.08 -12.47 -8.05
C SER A 51 16.39 -13.86 -8.57
N GLN A 52 15.39 -14.64 -9.00
CA GLN A 52 15.62 -15.97 -9.59
C GLN A 52 16.39 -15.90 -10.92
N LEU A 53 16.13 -14.86 -11.72
CA LEU A 53 16.83 -14.61 -12.97
C LEU A 53 18.25 -14.05 -12.78
N GLY A 54 18.67 -13.78 -11.54
CA GLY A 54 19.97 -13.15 -11.24
C GLY A 54 20.08 -11.71 -11.73
N TRP A 55 18.94 -11.02 -11.91
CA TRP A 55 18.93 -9.64 -12.38
C TRP A 55 19.41 -8.68 -11.30
N PRO A 56 20.11 -7.60 -11.68
CA PRO A 56 20.55 -6.59 -10.72
C PRO A 56 19.36 -5.82 -10.14
N LEU A 57 19.56 -5.26 -8.95
CA LEU A 57 18.52 -4.51 -8.22
C LEU A 57 17.78 -3.45 -9.06
N PRO A 58 18.44 -2.62 -9.90
CA PRO A 58 17.74 -1.59 -10.65
C PRO A 58 16.76 -2.14 -11.69
N SER A 59 17.07 -3.28 -12.33
CA SER A 59 16.16 -3.88 -13.30
C SER A 59 14.98 -4.57 -12.61
N ALA A 60 15.19 -5.15 -11.43
CA ALA A 60 14.11 -5.67 -10.59
C ALA A 60 13.12 -4.56 -10.19
N LEU A 61 13.63 -3.40 -9.73
CA LEU A 61 12.81 -2.23 -9.43
C LEU A 61 12.11 -1.67 -10.66
N ALA A 62 12.80 -1.58 -11.80
CA ALA A 62 12.19 -1.12 -13.05
C ALA A 62 11.04 -2.03 -13.48
N LEU A 63 11.21 -3.36 -13.38
CA LEU A 63 10.16 -4.33 -13.66
C LEU A 63 8.97 -4.16 -12.72
N ALA A 64 9.20 -4.02 -11.42
CA ALA A 64 8.15 -3.80 -10.41
C ALA A 64 7.32 -2.55 -10.71
N LEU A 65 8.00 -1.42 -10.96
CA LEU A 65 7.34 -0.14 -11.25
C LEU A 65 6.62 -0.15 -12.61
N ALA A 66 7.22 -0.77 -13.64
CA ALA A 66 6.60 -0.89 -14.96
C ALA A 66 5.35 -1.77 -14.91
N ALA A 67 5.41 -2.92 -14.23
CA ALA A 67 4.28 -3.82 -14.08
C ALA A 67 3.13 -3.15 -13.33
N ALA A 68 3.43 -2.45 -12.22
CA ALA A 68 2.41 -1.75 -11.44
C ALA A 68 1.81 -0.56 -12.20
N GLY A 69 2.63 0.21 -12.93
CA GLY A 69 2.17 1.29 -13.80
C GLY A 69 1.27 0.79 -14.93
N ALA A 70 1.65 -0.32 -15.57
CA ALA A 70 0.85 -0.96 -16.61
C ALA A 70 -0.51 -1.43 -16.05
N LEU A 71 -0.50 -2.12 -14.91
CA LEU A 71 -1.73 -2.53 -14.23
C LEU A 71 -2.60 -1.32 -13.86
N ALA A 72 -2.01 -0.25 -13.35
CA ALA A 72 -2.75 0.96 -12.97
C ALA A 72 -3.42 1.63 -14.19
N ILE A 73 -2.77 1.63 -15.35
CA ILE A 73 -3.35 2.10 -16.62
C ILE A 73 -4.53 1.21 -17.02
N VAL A 74 -4.37 -0.11 -16.95
CA VAL A 74 -5.44 -1.07 -17.29
C VAL A 74 -6.64 -0.86 -16.36
N VAL A 75 -6.43 -0.83 -15.05
CA VAL A 75 -7.47 -0.63 -14.04
C VAL A 75 -8.20 0.71 -14.27
N ALA A 76 -7.46 1.80 -14.48
CA ALA A 76 -8.04 3.12 -14.76
C ALA A 76 -8.88 3.16 -16.05
N ARG A 77 -8.43 2.48 -17.10
CA ARG A 77 -9.15 2.41 -18.37
C ARG A 77 -10.40 1.54 -18.26
N LEU A 78 -10.32 0.40 -17.59
CA LEU A 78 -11.47 -0.50 -17.39
C LEU A 78 -12.56 0.19 -16.57
N GLY A 79 -12.19 0.94 -15.54
CA GLY A 79 -13.15 1.62 -14.68
C GLY A 79 -13.58 3.02 -15.15
N ARG A 80 -13.32 3.40 -16.41
CA ARG A 80 -13.65 4.73 -16.95
C ARG A 80 -15.14 5.11 -16.83
N GLN A 81 -16.03 4.12 -16.93
CA GLN A 81 -17.49 4.28 -16.92
C GLN A 81 -18.14 3.85 -15.60
N LEU A 82 -17.34 3.37 -14.64
CA LEU A 82 -17.88 2.86 -13.38
C LEU A 82 -18.10 4.01 -12.40
N SER A 83 -19.21 3.95 -11.66
CA SER A 83 -19.40 4.79 -10.46
C SER A 83 -18.40 4.36 -9.38
N ALA A 84 -18.23 5.20 -8.34
CA ALA A 84 -17.25 4.95 -7.28
C ALA A 84 -17.42 3.58 -6.59
N ASP A 85 -18.66 3.17 -6.34
CA ASP A 85 -18.97 1.90 -5.67
C ASP A 85 -18.61 0.69 -6.55
N TYR A 86 -18.99 0.73 -7.83
CA TYR A 86 -18.64 -0.32 -8.79
C TYR A 86 -17.14 -0.36 -9.07
N TRP A 87 -16.47 0.79 -9.08
CA TRP A 87 -15.02 0.89 -9.20
C TRP A 87 -14.33 0.13 -8.05
N GLY A 88 -14.79 0.31 -6.81
CA GLY A 88 -14.28 -0.43 -5.66
C GLY A 88 -14.40 -1.95 -5.84
N ILE A 89 -15.58 -2.43 -6.20
CA ILE A 89 -15.83 -3.86 -6.43
C ILE A 89 -14.95 -4.41 -7.56
N ALA A 90 -14.81 -3.66 -8.66
CA ALA A 90 -13.98 -4.06 -9.79
C ALA A 90 -12.50 -4.19 -9.40
N THR A 91 -11.97 -3.25 -8.61
CA THR A 91 -10.58 -3.34 -8.14
C THR A 91 -10.33 -4.56 -7.26
N LEU A 92 -11.27 -4.88 -6.36
CA LEU A 92 -11.21 -6.10 -5.53
C LEU A 92 -11.15 -7.36 -6.40
N ALA A 93 -12.02 -7.45 -7.41
CA ALA A 93 -12.05 -8.58 -8.34
C ALA A 93 -10.73 -8.71 -9.12
N ILE A 94 -10.16 -7.59 -9.58
CA ILE A 94 -8.86 -7.59 -10.28
C ILE A 94 -7.74 -8.09 -9.36
N ALA A 95 -7.73 -7.68 -8.09
CA ALA A 95 -6.76 -8.18 -7.12
C ALA A 95 -6.88 -9.70 -6.90
N GLU A 96 -8.11 -10.21 -6.78
CA GLU A 96 -8.34 -11.64 -6.60
C GLU A 96 -8.02 -12.45 -7.86
N ILE A 97 -8.26 -11.91 -9.05
CA ILE A 97 -7.82 -12.52 -10.32
C ILE A 97 -6.29 -12.63 -10.33
N LEU A 98 -5.57 -11.56 -10.00
CA LEU A 98 -4.11 -11.58 -9.97
C LEU A 98 -3.56 -12.55 -8.92
N ARG A 99 -4.19 -12.62 -7.75
CA ARG A 99 -3.86 -13.61 -6.72
C ARG A 99 -4.10 -15.04 -7.21
N THR A 100 -5.20 -15.27 -7.91
CA THR A 100 -5.53 -16.58 -8.50
C THR A 100 -4.52 -16.98 -9.57
N ILE A 101 -4.09 -16.04 -10.42
CA ILE A 101 -3.00 -16.26 -11.38
C ILE A 101 -1.72 -16.64 -10.62
N ALA A 102 -1.34 -15.90 -9.58
CA ALA A 102 -0.16 -16.21 -8.76
C ALA A 102 -0.25 -17.56 -8.04
N LEU A 103 -1.45 -18.04 -7.71
CA LEU A 103 -1.66 -19.37 -7.12
C LEU A 103 -1.46 -20.50 -8.13
N ASN A 104 -1.86 -20.31 -9.39
CA ASN A 104 -1.90 -21.36 -10.39
C ASN A 104 -0.67 -21.39 -11.32
N GLU A 105 -0.06 -20.23 -11.59
CA GLU A 105 1.08 -20.10 -12.52
C GLU A 105 2.41 -20.51 -11.86
N SER A 106 2.56 -21.82 -11.64
CA SER A 106 3.75 -22.43 -11.01
C SER A 106 5.07 -22.09 -11.71
N TRP A 107 5.08 -21.99 -13.04
CA TRP A 107 6.28 -21.71 -13.83
C TRP A 107 6.82 -20.29 -13.65
N LEU A 108 5.95 -19.31 -13.33
CA LEU A 108 6.32 -17.91 -13.21
C LEU A 108 6.43 -17.46 -11.75
N THR A 109 5.48 -17.88 -10.92
CA THR A 109 5.28 -17.36 -9.56
C THR A 109 5.59 -18.38 -8.46
N GLY A 110 5.92 -19.61 -8.83
CA GLY A 110 6.03 -20.73 -7.89
C GLY A 110 4.67 -21.26 -7.41
N GLY A 111 3.56 -20.71 -7.91
CA GLY A 111 2.21 -21.16 -7.59
C GLY A 111 1.90 -20.97 -6.09
N ALA A 112 1.22 -21.97 -5.51
CA ALA A 112 0.89 -21.97 -4.08
C ALA A 112 2.11 -21.88 -3.14
N GLN A 113 3.30 -22.29 -3.60
CA GLN A 113 4.52 -22.21 -2.78
C GLN A 113 5.17 -20.82 -2.81
N GLY A 114 4.87 -19.99 -3.81
CA GLY A 114 5.54 -18.70 -3.99
C GLY A 114 7.02 -18.83 -4.37
N ILE A 115 7.75 -17.72 -4.25
CA ILE A 115 9.17 -17.60 -4.56
C ILE A 115 9.94 -17.34 -3.27
N GLY A 116 10.72 -18.33 -2.84
CA GLY A 116 11.65 -18.20 -1.71
C GLY A 116 13.10 -18.00 -2.13
N GLY A 117 13.98 -17.83 -1.15
CA GLY A 117 15.42 -17.69 -1.39
C GLY A 117 15.79 -16.37 -2.08
N ILE A 118 14.96 -15.34 -1.92
CA ILE A 118 15.23 -14.01 -2.46
C ILE A 118 16.45 -13.46 -1.73
N ALA A 119 17.50 -13.11 -2.49
CA ALA A 119 18.75 -12.64 -1.91
C ALA A 119 18.52 -11.35 -1.11
N PRO A 120 19.11 -11.23 0.09
CA PRO A 120 18.99 -10.00 0.88
C PRO A 120 19.66 -8.86 0.12
N LEU A 121 19.12 -7.65 0.30
CA LEU A 121 19.61 -6.45 -0.38
C LEU A 121 21.10 -6.15 -0.09
N PHE A 122 21.58 -6.55 1.09
CA PHE A 122 22.94 -6.32 1.56
C PHE A 122 23.61 -7.64 1.99
N PRO A 123 24.01 -8.51 1.05
CA PRO A 123 24.53 -9.85 1.37
C PRO A 123 25.88 -9.82 2.12
N GLY A 124 26.61 -8.71 2.07
CA GLY A 124 27.90 -8.53 2.76
C GLY A 124 27.80 -7.98 4.19
N LEU A 125 26.61 -7.54 4.63
CA LEU A 125 26.41 -7.00 5.98
C LEU A 125 25.79 -8.08 6.87
N ARG A 126 26.30 -8.21 8.10
CA ARG A 126 25.71 -9.08 9.14
C ARG A 126 24.76 -8.28 10.04
N ALA A 127 23.83 -8.97 10.69
CA ALA A 127 23.02 -8.37 11.74
C ALA A 127 23.92 -7.82 12.86
N PRO A 128 23.63 -6.64 13.43
CA PRO A 128 22.44 -5.79 13.23
C PRO A 128 22.58 -4.75 12.11
N TRP A 129 23.74 -4.63 11.46
CA TRP A 129 24.02 -3.59 10.47
C TRP A 129 23.22 -3.75 9.18
N ALA A 130 22.94 -4.99 8.77
CA ALA A 130 22.06 -5.27 7.64
C ALA A 130 20.62 -4.76 7.89
N ASP A 131 20.07 -5.03 9.06
CA ASP A 131 18.72 -4.59 9.45
C ASP A 131 18.62 -3.07 9.53
N LEU A 132 19.65 -2.42 10.08
CA LEU A 132 19.76 -0.95 10.13
C LEU A 132 19.89 -0.32 8.74
N ALA A 133 20.70 -0.91 7.85
CA ALA A 133 20.82 -0.45 6.47
C ALA A 133 19.50 -0.58 5.72
N PHE A 134 18.77 -1.69 5.93
CA PHE A 134 17.46 -1.90 5.34
C PHE A 134 16.41 -0.91 5.87
N LEU A 135 16.42 -0.65 7.18
CA LEU A 135 15.60 0.40 7.79
C LEU A 135 15.92 1.77 7.20
N ALA A 136 17.20 2.10 7.00
CA ALA A 136 17.60 3.37 6.40
C ALA A 136 17.10 3.51 4.95
N VAL A 137 17.15 2.45 4.16
CA VAL A 137 16.60 2.42 2.79
C VAL A 137 15.09 2.62 2.80
N THR A 138 14.36 1.85 3.60
CA THR A 138 12.88 1.94 3.66
C THR A 138 12.41 3.29 4.22
N ALA A 139 13.08 3.83 5.24
CA ALA A 139 12.83 5.18 5.75
C ALA A 139 13.16 6.26 4.71
N GLY A 140 14.23 6.09 3.94
CA GLY A 140 14.58 6.96 2.82
C GLY A 140 13.51 6.95 1.71
N CYS A 141 13.02 5.76 1.33
CA CYS A 141 11.91 5.61 0.39
C CYS A 141 10.62 6.25 0.90
N LEU A 142 10.30 6.07 2.19
CA LEU A 142 9.14 6.72 2.83
C LEU A 142 9.29 8.25 2.79
N ALA A 143 10.45 8.78 3.18
CA ALA A 143 10.71 10.21 3.19
C ALA A 143 10.62 10.81 1.77
N LEU A 144 11.15 10.10 0.77
CA LEU A 144 11.05 10.49 -0.64
C LEU A 144 9.59 10.49 -1.12
N THR A 145 8.83 9.44 -0.79
CA THR A 145 7.40 9.31 -1.14
C THR A 145 6.59 10.43 -0.49
N TYR A 146 6.82 10.70 0.79
CA TYR A 146 6.18 11.81 1.51
C TYR A 146 6.53 13.17 0.90
N ALA A 147 7.81 13.43 0.60
CA ALA A 147 8.26 14.69 0.02
C ALA A 147 7.69 14.92 -1.39
N THR A 148 7.69 13.89 -2.23
CA THR A 148 7.10 13.95 -3.58
C THR A 148 5.59 14.17 -3.51
N TYR A 149 4.89 13.50 -2.60
CA TYR A 149 3.44 13.62 -2.46
C TYR A 149 3.01 14.96 -1.89
N ARG A 150 3.77 15.49 -0.94
CA ARG A 150 3.55 16.86 -0.45
C ARG A 150 3.64 17.88 -1.59
N ARG A 151 4.64 17.75 -2.48
CA ARG A 151 4.77 18.62 -3.66
C ARG A 151 3.66 18.38 -4.69
N LEU A 152 3.34 17.11 -4.97
CA LEU A 152 2.35 16.71 -5.96
C LEU A 152 0.95 17.19 -5.57
N THR A 153 0.59 17.06 -4.31
CA THR A 153 -0.73 17.47 -3.78
C THR A 153 -0.87 18.99 -3.64
N ALA A 154 0.24 19.72 -3.42
CA ALA A 154 0.27 21.19 -3.47
C ALA A 154 0.29 21.75 -4.91
N SER A 155 0.56 20.92 -5.92
CA SER A 155 0.63 21.34 -7.32
C SER A 155 -0.76 21.51 -7.96
N ARG A 156 -0.80 21.96 -9.22
CA ARG A 156 -2.03 22.03 -10.03
C ARG A 156 -2.69 20.65 -10.17
N PHE A 157 -1.90 19.58 -10.22
CA PHE A 157 -2.40 18.22 -10.31
C PHE A 157 -3.19 17.84 -9.05
N GLY A 158 -2.65 18.09 -7.87
CA GLY A 158 -3.34 17.83 -6.61
C GLY A 158 -4.66 18.59 -6.48
N ARG A 159 -4.69 19.87 -6.88
CA ARG A 159 -5.94 20.65 -6.92
C ARG A 159 -6.95 20.07 -7.90
N ALA A 160 -6.52 19.67 -9.10
CA ALA A 160 -7.40 19.04 -10.08
C ALA A 160 -7.99 17.72 -9.56
N LEU A 161 -7.23 16.92 -8.81
CA LEU A 161 -7.74 15.71 -8.16
C LEU A 161 -8.83 16.02 -7.13
N LYS A 162 -8.63 17.03 -6.28
CA LYS A 162 -9.64 17.44 -5.29
C LYS A 162 -10.93 17.93 -5.93
N VAL A 163 -10.83 18.76 -6.98
CA VAL A 163 -12.00 19.22 -7.74
C VAL A 163 -12.73 18.03 -8.36
N MET A 164 -12.01 17.07 -8.96
CA MET A 164 -12.61 15.86 -9.51
C MET A 164 -13.27 14.98 -8.44
N ARG A 165 -12.72 14.93 -7.23
CA ARG A 165 -13.27 14.19 -6.09
C ARG A 165 -14.57 14.81 -5.57
N GLU A 166 -14.59 16.13 -5.42
CA GLU A 166 -15.71 16.87 -4.82
C GLU A 166 -16.83 17.10 -5.82
N GLU A 167 -16.51 17.60 -7.01
CA GLU A 167 -17.48 17.84 -8.08
C GLU A 167 -16.92 17.44 -9.46
N PRO A 168 -17.14 16.18 -9.89
CA PRO A 168 -16.68 15.69 -11.18
C PRO A 168 -17.20 16.51 -12.38
N ALA A 169 -18.43 17.01 -12.30
CA ALA A 169 -19.03 17.83 -13.35
C ALA A 169 -18.31 19.18 -13.52
N LEU A 170 -17.92 19.81 -12.40
CA LEU A 170 -17.17 21.07 -12.39
C LEU A 170 -15.76 20.89 -12.97
N ALA A 171 -15.10 19.75 -12.69
CA ALA A 171 -13.79 19.44 -13.27
C ALA A 171 -13.83 19.42 -14.81
N VAL A 172 -14.91 18.89 -15.39
CA VAL A 172 -15.12 18.86 -16.85
C VAL A 172 -15.35 20.26 -17.40
N CYS A 173 -16.11 21.12 -16.70
CA CYS A 173 -16.30 22.52 -17.09
C CYS A 173 -14.96 23.30 -17.13
N PHE A 174 -14.00 22.97 -16.25
CA PHE A 174 -12.65 23.54 -16.29
C PHE A 174 -11.73 22.92 -17.37
N GLY A 175 -12.26 22.01 -18.20
CA GLY A 175 -11.53 21.37 -19.29
C GLY A 175 -10.60 20.23 -18.87
N TYR A 176 -10.74 19.72 -17.64
CA TYR A 176 -10.01 18.52 -17.24
C TYR A 176 -10.64 17.27 -17.83
N ASP A 177 -9.80 16.36 -18.33
CA ASP A 177 -10.22 15.00 -18.67
C ASP A 177 -10.22 14.11 -17.40
N PRO A 178 -11.39 13.65 -16.90
CA PRO A 178 -11.46 12.81 -15.72
C PRO A 178 -10.71 11.48 -15.91
N LEU A 179 -10.69 10.91 -17.12
CA LEU A 179 -10.03 9.63 -17.37
C LEU A 179 -8.51 9.78 -17.23
N ALA A 180 -7.93 10.83 -17.82
CA ALA A 180 -6.52 11.13 -17.67
C ALA A 180 -6.13 11.41 -16.22
N LEU A 181 -6.95 12.16 -15.46
CA LEU A 181 -6.71 12.42 -14.04
C LEU A 181 -6.77 11.14 -13.21
N LYS A 182 -7.81 10.31 -13.39
CA LYS A 182 -7.93 9.01 -12.73
C LYS A 182 -6.74 8.11 -13.04
N THR A 183 -6.33 8.04 -14.31
CA THR A 183 -5.18 7.22 -14.73
C THR A 183 -3.89 7.68 -14.08
N ARG A 184 -3.61 8.99 -14.08
CA ARG A 184 -2.42 9.56 -13.43
C ARG A 184 -2.44 9.35 -11.92
N ALA A 185 -3.59 9.50 -11.27
CA ALA A 185 -3.75 9.24 -9.83
C ALA A 185 -3.53 7.76 -9.49
N SER A 186 -4.09 6.86 -10.30
CA SER A 186 -3.89 5.41 -10.15
C SER A 186 -2.42 5.03 -10.29
N ILE A 187 -1.73 5.51 -11.33
CA ILE A 187 -0.29 5.26 -11.52
C ILE A 187 0.48 5.81 -10.34
N ALA A 188 0.27 7.09 -9.98
CA ALA A 188 0.99 7.73 -8.91
C ALA A 188 0.86 6.93 -7.60
N GLY A 189 -0.36 6.48 -7.25
CA GLY A 189 -0.58 5.63 -6.06
C GLY A 189 -0.01 4.21 -6.16
N ALA A 190 0.01 3.60 -7.34
CA ALA A 190 0.49 2.23 -7.55
C ALA A 190 2.02 2.10 -7.43
N LEU A 191 2.78 3.13 -7.85
CA LEU A 191 4.24 3.11 -7.82
C LEU A 191 4.85 2.91 -6.42
N PRO A 192 4.49 3.67 -5.37
CA PRO A 192 5.03 3.43 -4.03
C PRO A 192 4.52 2.13 -3.42
N ALA A 193 3.33 1.66 -3.80
CA ALA A 193 2.83 0.36 -3.36
C ALA A 193 3.72 -0.78 -3.91
N ALA A 194 4.03 -0.74 -5.20
CA ALA A 194 4.93 -1.71 -5.83
C ALA A 194 6.36 -1.63 -5.30
N LEU A 195 6.87 -0.41 -5.05
CA LEU A 195 8.18 -0.21 -4.41
C LEU A 195 8.21 -0.85 -3.01
N ALA A 196 7.19 -0.59 -2.18
CA ALA A 196 7.11 -1.16 -0.85
C ALA A 196 6.96 -2.68 -0.87
N GLY A 197 6.18 -3.23 -1.80
CA GLY A 197 6.07 -4.67 -1.99
C GLY A 197 7.38 -5.34 -2.42
N ALA A 198 8.11 -4.73 -3.37
CA ALA A 198 9.43 -5.20 -3.78
C ALA A 198 10.43 -5.20 -2.60
N LEU A 199 10.44 -4.12 -1.81
CA LEU A 199 11.25 -4.03 -0.60
C LEU A 199 10.83 -5.09 0.43
N ALA A 200 9.53 -5.31 0.64
CA ALA A 200 9.03 -6.34 1.54
C ALA A 200 9.53 -7.75 1.14
N ALA A 201 9.54 -8.07 -0.14
CA ALA A 201 10.06 -9.34 -0.65
C ALA A 201 11.56 -9.52 -0.35
N TRP A 202 12.39 -8.49 -0.54
CA TRP A 202 13.81 -8.53 -0.16
C TRP A 202 14.04 -8.58 1.35
N TYR A 203 13.14 -7.99 2.14
CA TYR A 203 13.23 -7.99 3.59
C TYR A 203 12.90 -9.37 4.18
N ILE A 204 11.81 -9.99 3.70
CA ILE A 204 11.33 -11.28 4.17
C ILE A 204 12.13 -12.43 3.54
N GLY A 205 12.69 -12.22 2.34
CA GLY A 205 13.38 -13.27 1.57
C GLY A 205 12.43 -14.22 0.84
N TYR A 206 11.15 -13.88 0.80
CA TYR A 206 10.07 -14.70 0.28
C TYR A 206 8.91 -13.83 -0.22
N VAL A 207 8.22 -14.28 -1.26
CA VAL A 207 6.92 -13.76 -1.69
C VAL A 207 5.97 -14.92 -2.01
N GLY A 208 4.75 -14.85 -1.48
CA GLY A 208 3.69 -15.83 -1.75
C GLY A 208 2.36 -15.16 -2.09
N PRO A 209 1.37 -15.94 -2.55
CA PRO A 209 0.05 -15.41 -2.94
C PRO A 209 -0.75 -14.83 -1.76
N ASP A 210 -0.35 -15.17 -0.54
CA ASP A 210 -0.88 -14.63 0.72
C ASP A 210 -0.62 -13.11 0.85
N ALA A 211 0.47 -12.60 0.26
CA ALA A 211 0.77 -11.17 0.22
C ALA A 211 -0.21 -10.36 -0.65
N MET A 212 -1.09 -11.02 -1.42
CA MET A 212 -2.10 -10.39 -2.29
C MET A 212 -3.53 -10.54 -1.78
N ILE A 213 -3.74 -10.97 -0.54
CA ILE A 213 -5.07 -11.13 0.03
C ILE A 213 -5.70 -9.77 0.31
N ALA A 214 -6.99 -9.61 -0.02
CA ALA A 214 -7.74 -8.36 0.15
C ALA A 214 -7.77 -7.83 1.59
N SER A 215 -7.61 -8.69 2.60
CA SER A 215 -7.51 -8.28 4.01
C SER A 215 -6.39 -7.27 4.25
N GLU A 216 -5.28 -7.39 3.53
CA GLU A 216 -4.17 -6.43 3.63
C GLU A 216 -4.56 -5.06 3.05
N THR A 217 -5.39 -5.01 2.00
CA THR A 217 -5.95 -3.74 1.53
C THR A 217 -6.81 -3.08 2.62
N PHE A 218 -7.63 -3.85 3.34
CA PHE A 218 -8.44 -3.32 4.43
C PHE A 218 -7.59 -2.85 5.62
N ALA A 219 -6.47 -3.50 5.90
CA ALA A 219 -5.47 -3.01 6.86
C ALA A 219 -4.91 -1.64 6.44
N LEU A 220 -4.56 -1.46 5.16
CA LEU A 220 -4.14 -0.15 4.62
C LEU A 220 -5.25 0.89 4.69
N TRP A 221 -6.50 0.52 4.40
CA TRP A 221 -7.64 1.41 4.59
C TRP A 221 -7.80 1.84 6.04
N THR A 222 -7.54 0.94 6.99
CA THR A 222 -7.57 1.26 8.43
C THR A 222 -6.53 2.31 8.76
N VAL A 223 -5.30 2.15 8.26
CA VAL A 223 -4.24 3.15 8.41
C VAL A 223 -4.68 4.52 7.90
N VAL A 224 -5.25 4.58 6.69
CA VAL A 224 -5.65 5.84 6.05
C VAL A 224 -6.87 6.46 6.74
N MET A 225 -7.89 5.67 7.09
CA MET A 225 -9.11 6.17 7.75
C MET A 225 -8.83 6.64 9.19
N VAL A 226 -8.12 5.85 9.99
CA VAL A 226 -7.72 6.24 11.35
C VAL A 226 -6.85 7.49 11.32
N GLY A 227 -5.92 7.56 10.36
CA GLY A 227 -5.06 8.72 10.18
C GLY A 227 -5.80 9.98 9.75
N GLY A 228 -6.74 9.85 8.81
CA GLY A 228 -7.45 10.94 8.16
C GLY A 228 -7.24 10.92 6.64
N LEU A 229 -8.34 10.74 5.89
CA LEU A 229 -8.35 10.77 4.43
C LEU A 229 -7.88 12.14 3.92
N GLY A 230 -7.02 12.17 2.91
CA GLY A 230 -6.50 13.40 2.31
C GLY A 230 -5.41 14.10 3.14
N SER A 231 -4.87 13.45 4.17
CA SER A 231 -3.84 14.01 5.05
C SER A 231 -2.58 13.13 5.09
N HIS A 232 -1.47 13.61 4.51
CA HIS A 232 -0.20 12.85 4.54
C HIS A 232 0.33 12.63 5.96
N VAL A 233 0.19 13.63 6.83
CA VAL A 233 0.60 13.50 8.24
C VAL A 233 -0.34 12.55 8.97
N GLY A 234 -1.64 12.60 8.67
CA GLY A 234 -2.61 11.65 9.19
C GLY A 234 -2.24 10.21 8.88
N VAL A 235 -1.87 9.90 7.64
CA VAL A 235 -1.44 8.55 7.24
C VAL A 235 -0.25 8.05 8.07
N LEU A 236 0.74 8.90 8.36
CA LEU A 236 1.89 8.51 9.18
C LEU A 236 1.48 8.19 10.63
N VAL A 237 0.61 9.02 11.21
CA VAL A 237 0.06 8.81 12.56
C VAL A 237 -0.80 7.54 12.59
N GLY A 238 -1.65 7.35 11.57
CA GLY A 238 -2.47 6.16 11.40
C GLY A 238 -1.62 4.89 11.29
N THR A 239 -0.51 4.94 10.56
CA THR A 239 0.40 3.80 10.42
C THR A 239 1.03 3.45 11.76
N LEU A 240 1.50 4.46 12.50
CA LEU A 240 2.08 4.26 13.82
C LEU A 240 1.09 3.62 14.80
N ILE A 241 -0.16 4.08 14.81
CA ILE A 241 -1.21 3.54 15.69
C ILE A 241 -1.58 2.11 15.30
N VAL A 242 -1.88 1.86 14.03
CA VAL A 242 -2.28 0.52 13.56
C VAL A 242 -1.14 -0.47 13.76
N GLN A 243 0.11 -0.09 13.47
CA GLN A 243 1.25 -0.98 13.71
C GLN A 243 1.57 -1.19 15.19
N ALA A 244 1.35 -0.20 16.04
CA ALA A 244 1.44 -0.42 17.49
C ALA A 244 0.40 -1.44 17.95
N VAL A 245 -0.85 -1.36 17.46
CA VAL A 245 -1.90 -2.34 17.77
C VAL A 245 -1.54 -3.73 17.25
N TYR A 246 -1.00 -3.83 16.03
CA TYR A 246 -0.54 -5.10 15.48
C TYR A 246 0.61 -5.72 16.28
N ALA A 247 1.54 -4.89 16.75
CA ALA A 247 2.64 -5.32 17.61
C ALA A 247 2.17 -5.78 18.98
N LEU A 248 1.06 -5.23 19.48
CA LEU A 248 0.43 -5.61 20.76
C LEU A 248 -0.47 -6.85 20.64
N ALA A 249 -0.91 -7.22 19.43
CA ALA A 249 -1.83 -8.33 19.21
C ALA A 249 -1.34 -9.69 19.78
N PRO A 250 -0.05 -10.08 19.67
CA PRO A 250 0.46 -11.30 20.29
C PRO A 250 0.33 -11.29 21.82
N PHE A 251 0.60 -10.15 22.47
CA PHE A 251 0.48 -10.01 23.93
C PHE A 251 -0.98 -10.09 24.39
N LEU A 252 -1.89 -9.51 23.61
CA LEU A 252 -3.32 -9.59 23.90
C LEU A 252 -3.84 -11.03 23.80
N LYS A 253 -3.36 -11.77 22.80
CA LYS A 253 -3.66 -13.20 22.64
C LYS A 253 -3.14 -14.02 23.83
N ASP A 254 -1.90 -13.77 24.29
CA ASP A 254 -1.32 -14.47 25.44
C ASP A 254 -2.12 -14.19 26.73
N TRP A 255 -2.65 -12.97 26.88
CA TRP A 255 -3.54 -12.62 27.99
C TRP A 255 -4.93 -13.29 27.90
N LEU A 256 -5.45 -13.48 26.69
CA LEU A 256 -6.75 -14.12 26.43
C LEU A 256 -6.68 -15.66 26.43
N GLY A 257 -5.49 -16.26 26.49
CA GLY A 257 -5.31 -17.72 26.51
C GLY A 257 -5.69 -18.43 25.20
N VAL A 258 -5.66 -17.72 24.07
CA VAL A 258 -6.11 -18.22 22.76
C VAL A 258 -4.97 -18.99 22.05
N GLY A 259 -5.29 -20.08 21.34
CA GLY A 259 -4.31 -20.86 20.56
C GLY A 259 -3.59 -20.05 19.47
N SER A 260 -2.36 -20.46 19.11
CA SER A 260 -1.51 -19.79 18.09
C SER A 260 -2.18 -19.64 16.73
N ASP A 261 -3.04 -20.57 16.38
CA ASP A 261 -3.67 -20.65 15.05
C ASP A 261 -4.66 -19.49 14.82
N LEU A 262 -5.19 -18.92 15.89
CA LEU A 262 -6.14 -17.81 15.84
C LEU A 262 -5.47 -16.43 15.86
N THR A 263 -4.14 -16.34 15.97
CA THR A 263 -3.43 -15.06 16.01
C THR A 263 -3.72 -14.21 14.77
N GLY A 264 -3.80 -14.83 13.60
CA GLY A 264 -4.18 -14.16 12.36
C GLY A 264 -5.61 -13.63 12.40
N ALA A 265 -6.55 -14.43 12.91
CA ALA A 265 -7.95 -14.04 13.07
C ALA A 265 -8.11 -12.87 14.06
N VAL A 266 -7.37 -12.87 15.18
CA VAL A 266 -7.37 -11.77 16.15
C VAL A 266 -6.90 -10.47 15.50
N ARG A 267 -5.82 -10.51 14.69
CA ARG A 267 -5.35 -9.33 13.94
C ARG A 267 -6.43 -8.80 13.01
N LEU A 268 -7.06 -9.66 12.20
CA LEU A 268 -8.15 -9.27 11.30
C LEU A 268 -9.36 -8.70 12.05
N GLY A 269 -9.71 -9.29 13.20
CA GLY A 269 -10.76 -8.78 14.07
C GLY A 269 -10.45 -7.38 14.60
N LEU A 270 -9.21 -7.14 15.03
CA LEU A 270 -8.76 -5.81 15.48
C LEU A 270 -8.85 -4.77 14.36
N VAL A 271 -8.46 -5.11 13.13
CA VAL A 271 -8.59 -4.23 11.95
C VAL A 271 -10.05 -3.84 11.73
N GLY A 272 -10.95 -4.82 11.68
CA GLY A 272 -12.37 -4.57 11.46
C GLY A 272 -12.97 -3.72 12.57
N LEU A 273 -12.60 -3.97 13.82
CA LEU A 273 -13.07 -3.20 14.98
C LEU A 273 -12.52 -1.76 14.94
N MET A 274 -11.25 -1.56 14.59
CA MET A 274 -10.66 -0.23 14.44
C MET A 274 -11.33 0.57 13.32
N LEU A 275 -11.61 -0.07 12.18
CA LEU A 275 -12.36 0.55 11.09
C LEU A 275 -13.75 0.98 11.54
N LEU A 276 -14.51 0.08 12.17
CA LEU A 276 -15.86 0.36 12.68
C LEU A 276 -15.84 1.49 13.70
N ALA A 277 -14.91 1.44 14.67
CA ALA A 277 -14.76 2.49 15.68
C ALA A 277 -14.42 3.84 15.06
N CYS A 278 -13.53 3.86 14.05
CA CYS A 278 -13.18 5.09 13.33
C CYS A 278 -14.40 5.67 12.61
N VAL A 279 -15.17 4.85 11.91
CA VAL A 279 -16.36 5.29 11.16
C VAL A 279 -17.45 5.81 12.11
N LEU A 280 -17.65 5.17 13.26
CA LEU A 280 -18.70 5.55 14.22
C LEU A 280 -18.35 6.80 15.03
N TRP A 281 -17.09 6.97 15.44
CA TRP A 281 -16.71 8.03 16.39
C TRP A 281 -15.86 9.15 15.80
N ARG A 282 -15.13 8.92 14.70
CA ARG A 282 -14.19 9.89 14.10
C ARG A 282 -14.19 9.78 12.56
N PRO A 283 -15.29 10.16 11.87
CA PRO A 283 -15.42 9.99 10.42
C PRO A 283 -14.39 10.78 9.58
N HIS A 284 -13.77 11.82 10.17
CA HIS A 284 -12.71 12.60 9.52
C HIS A 284 -11.28 12.12 9.85
N GLY A 285 -11.14 11.06 10.65
CA GLY A 285 -9.86 10.57 11.17
C GLY A 285 -9.27 11.44 12.28
N LEU A 286 -8.06 11.09 12.72
CA LEU A 286 -7.37 11.77 13.82
C LEU A 286 -6.73 13.10 13.40
N VAL A 287 -6.15 13.16 12.19
CA VAL A 287 -5.52 14.36 11.63
C VAL A 287 -6.16 14.66 10.28
N PRO A 288 -7.29 15.40 10.26
CA PRO A 288 -8.07 15.63 9.05
C PRO A 288 -7.32 16.47 8.01
N GLU A 289 -7.80 16.39 6.76
CA GLU A 289 -7.31 17.20 5.66
C GLU A 289 -7.40 18.70 5.99
N ARG A 290 -6.28 19.43 5.81
CA ARG A 290 -6.28 20.90 5.92
C ARG A 290 -6.88 21.49 4.65
N LEU A 291 -8.03 22.13 4.77
CA LEU A 291 -8.59 22.99 3.73
C LEU A 291 -7.75 24.27 3.67
N GLU A 292 -6.82 24.38 2.72
CA GLU A 292 -6.13 25.64 2.43
C GLU A 292 -7.12 26.60 1.75
N VAL A 293 -7.93 27.31 2.54
CA VAL A 293 -8.59 28.52 2.08
C VAL A 293 -7.52 29.60 2.03
N ARG A 294 -6.92 29.82 0.85
CA ARG A 294 -6.04 30.97 0.65
C ARG A 294 -6.93 32.22 0.58
N PRO A 295 -6.74 33.20 1.47
CA PRO A 295 -7.47 34.47 1.42
C PRO A 295 -7.15 35.25 0.15
#